data_AF-A0A7V0WDE5-F1
#
_entry.id   AF-A0A7V0WDE5-F1
#
_cell.length_a   1.000
_cell.length_b   1.000
_cell.length_c   1.000
_cell.angle_alpha   90.00
_cell.angle_beta   90.00
_cell.angle_gamma   90.00
#
_symmetry.space_group_name_H-M   'P 1'
#
loop_
_entity.id
_entity.type
_entity.pdbx_description
1 polymer ?
#
loop_
_entity_poly.entity_id
_entity_poly.type
_entity_poly.pdbx_seq_one_letter_code
_entity_poly.pdbx_strand_id
1 'polypeptide(L)'
;NVKEALQLKPVAIHDVANDDRVNYRKEAVREGIKSMLTLPIIARGNLIGIMRLLTDKPRHFTDEEIRFTTSLAEVCGTAIDNATLYKELISKNISQKDC
;
A
#
# COMPACT_ATOMS: atom_id res chain seq x y z
N ASN A 1 7.67 -2.75 7.53
CA ASN A 1 8.66 -3.18 6.51
C ASN A 1 7.92 -3.56 5.23
N VAL A 2 8.36 -3.14 4.04
CA VAL A 2 7.75 -3.61 2.76
C VAL A 2 7.80 -5.14 2.69
N LYS A 3 8.88 -5.77 3.18
CA LYS A 3 9.05 -7.23 3.19
C LYS A 3 7.98 -7.98 3.97
N GLU A 4 7.40 -7.38 5.01
CA GLU A 4 6.29 -7.98 5.77
C GLU A 4 4.95 -7.75 5.06
N ALA A 5 4.76 -6.61 4.41
CA ALA A 5 3.61 -6.40 3.52
C ALA A 5 3.65 -7.35 2.30
N LEU A 6 4.85 -7.80 1.87
CA LEU A 6 5.00 -8.88 0.89
C LEU A 6 4.46 -10.23 1.40
N GLN A 7 4.27 -10.40 2.72
CA GLN A 7 3.56 -11.55 3.30
C GLN A 7 2.05 -11.35 3.38
N LEU A 8 1.51 -10.37 2.65
CA LEU A 8 0.07 -10.05 2.57
C LEU A 8 -0.55 -9.65 3.92
N LYS A 9 0.24 -9.03 4.80
CA LYS A 9 -0.22 -8.59 6.12
C LYS A 9 0.00 -7.09 6.33
N PRO A 10 -0.95 -6.37 6.96
CA PRO A 10 -0.72 -5.01 7.41
C PRO A 10 0.41 -4.93 8.44
N VAL A 11 1.17 -3.83 8.41
CA VAL A 11 2.28 -3.58 9.33
C VAL A 11 2.15 -2.18 9.92
N ALA A 12 1.93 -2.11 11.23
CA ALA A 12 1.94 -0.87 11.99
C ALA A 12 3.32 -0.63 12.63
N ILE A 13 3.84 0.58 12.45
CA ILE A 13 5.04 1.11 13.09
C ILE A 13 4.65 2.34 13.89
N HIS A 14 4.78 2.27 15.22
CA HIS A 14 4.35 3.34 16.12
C HIS A 14 5.36 4.47 16.25
N ASP A 15 6.64 4.12 16.23
CA ASP A 15 7.77 5.05 16.28
C ASP A 15 8.82 4.68 15.23
N VAL A 16 8.80 5.41 14.12
CA VAL A 16 9.73 5.22 13.01
C VAL A 16 11.19 5.43 13.41
N ALA A 17 11.47 6.32 14.36
CA ALA A 17 12.83 6.63 14.78
C ALA A 17 13.48 5.50 15.58
N ASN A 18 12.67 4.67 16.25
CA ASN A 18 13.15 3.63 17.17
C ASN A 18 12.79 2.20 16.75
N ASP A 19 12.16 1.99 15.58
CA ASP A 19 11.79 0.66 15.09
C ASP A 19 12.81 0.11 14.08
N ASP A 20 13.41 -1.04 14.38
CA ASP A 20 14.45 -1.70 13.56
C ASP A 20 13.93 -2.31 12.26
N ARG A 21 12.62 -2.39 12.08
CA ARG A 21 11.99 -2.85 10.83
C ARG A 21 11.98 -1.75 9.75
N VAL A 22 12.44 -0.53 10.07
CA VAL A 22 12.50 0.63 9.16
C VAL A 22 13.89 0.79 8.56
N ASN A 23 14.06 0.37 7.30
CA ASN A 23 15.35 0.43 6.60
C ASN A 23 15.77 1.85 6.16
N TYR A 24 14.83 2.80 6.05
CA TYR A 24 15.06 4.17 5.56
C TYR A 24 14.76 5.21 6.65
N ARG A 25 15.16 4.88 7.89
CA ARG A 25 14.84 5.66 9.10
C ARG A 25 15.29 7.11 9.01
N LYS A 26 16.49 7.38 8.47
CA LYS A 26 17.05 8.73 8.40
C LYS A 26 16.21 9.63 7.49
N GLU A 27 15.80 9.11 6.35
CA GLU A 27 14.96 9.79 5.37
C GLU A 27 13.56 10.02 5.94
N ALA A 28 12.95 8.99 6.53
CA ALA A 28 11.61 9.07 7.10
C ALA A 28 11.54 10.11 8.23
N VAL A 29 12.54 10.14 9.11
CA VAL A 29 12.63 11.15 10.18
C VAL A 29 12.83 12.56 9.61
N ARG A 30 13.63 12.71 8.55
CA ARG A 30 13.84 14.00 7.86
C ARG A 30 12.57 14.51 7.18
N GLU A 31 11.73 13.60 6.68
CA GLU A 31 10.41 13.90 6.11
C GLU A 31 9.33 14.17 7.19
N GLY A 32 9.70 14.09 8.47
CA GLY A 32 8.78 14.32 9.58
C GLY A 32 7.86 13.14 9.91
N ILE A 33 8.10 11.97 9.31
CA ILE A 33 7.29 10.77 9.54
C ILE A 33 7.64 10.19 10.92
N LYS A 34 6.64 10.09 11.80
CA LYS A 34 6.78 9.56 13.15
C LYS A 34 6.14 8.19 13.32
N SER A 35 5.05 7.91 12.62
CA SER A 35 4.43 6.58 12.59
C SER A 35 3.95 6.23 11.19
N MET A 36 3.74 4.94 10.93
CA MET A 36 3.18 4.50 9.66
C MET A 36 2.37 3.21 9.78
N LEU A 37 1.33 3.11 8.96
CA LEU A 37 0.62 1.86 8.67
C LEU A 37 0.84 1.51 7.20
N THR A 38 1.47 0.37 6.94
CA THR A 38 1.72 -0.15 5.60
C THR A 38 0.76 -1.30 5.33
N LEU A 39 0.01 -1.23 4.23
CA LEU A 39 -0.97 -2.22 3.83
C LEU A 39 -0.66 -2.76 2.43
N PRO A 40 -0.82 -4.07 2.19
CA PRO A 40 -0.79 -4.61 0.83
C PRO A 40 -2.05 -4.20 0.08
N ILE A 41 -1.90 -3.86 -1.20
CA ILE A 41 -3.02 -3.73 -2.13
C ILE A 41 -3.08 -5.03 -2.94
N ILE A 42 -4.16 -5.78 -2.78
CA ILE A 42 -4.32 -7.12 -3.36
C ILE A 42 -5.48 -7.10 -4.35
N ALA A 43 -5.28 -7.68 -5.53
CA ALA A 43 -6.33 -7.91 -6.50
C ALA A 43 -6.24 -9.35 -7.04
N ARG A 44 -7.37 -10.06 -7.03
CA ARG A 44 -7.45 -11.49 -7.42
C ARG A 44 -6.36 -12.37 -6.78
N GLY A 45 -6.08 -12.14 -5.49
CA GLY A 45 -5.05 -12.87 -4.74
C GLY A 45 -3.61 -12.47 -5.02
N ASN A 46 -3.36 -11.52 -5.94
CA ASN A 46 -2.02 -11.05 -6.26
C ASN A 46 -1.74 -9.71 -5.57
N LEU A 47 -0.54 -9.57 -5.02
CA LEU A 47 -0.05 -8.27 -4.55
C LEU A 47 0.23 -7.37 -5.75
N ILE A 48 -0.55 -6.31 -5.90
CA ILE A 48 -0.40 -5.36 -7.02
C ILE A 48 0.17 -4.02 -6.59
N GLY A 49 0.29 -3.77 -5.28
CA GLY A 49 0.84 -2.53 -4.76
C GLY A 49 0.91 -2.47 -3.24
N ILE A 50 1.34 -1.32 -2.73
CA ILE A 50 1.47 -1.04 -1.30
C ILE A 50 0.84 0.32 -1.01
N MET A 51 -0.02 0.38 -0.01
CA MET A 51 -0.58 1.62 0.54
C MET A 51 0.14 1.97 1.85
N ARG A 52 0.56 3.22 2.02
CA ARG A 52 1.17 3.71 3.26
C ARG A 52 0.37 4.88 3.80
N LEU A 53 0.00 4.79 5.06
CA LEU A 53 -0.56 5.88 5.84
C LEU A 53 0.53 6.36 6.78
N LEU A 54 0.86 7.66 6.71
CA LEU A 54 1.97 8.27 7.43
C LEU A 54 1.42 9.32 8.38
N THR A 55 2.00 9.43 9.57
CA THR A 55 1.65 10.49 10.52
C THR A 55 2.88 11.23 11.00
N ASP A 56 2.70 12.52 11.29
CA ASP A 56 3.71 13.44 11.81
C ASP A 56 3.86 13.36 13.34
N LYS A 57 3.05 12.54 14.01
CA LYS A 57 3.08 12.25 15.43
C LYS A 57 3.10 10.75 15.68
N PRO A 58 3.78 10.25 16.74
CA PRO A 58 3.68 8.86 17.14
C PRO A 58 2.22 8.47 17.35
N ARG A 59 1.80 7.34 16.80
CA ARG A 59 0.40 6.90 16.84
C ARG A 59 0.31 5.39 16.96
N HIS A 60 -0.59 4.95 17.84
CA HIS A 60 -1.08 3.59 17.85
C HIS A 60 -2.29 3.46 16.93
N PHE A 61 -2.19 2.62 15.90
CA PHE A 61 -3.32 2.24 15.06
C PHE A 61 -4.10 1.15 15.79
N THR A 62 -5.40 1.36 15.98
CA THR A 62 -6.26 0.36 16.61
C THR A 62 -6.54 -0.80 15.65
N ASP A 63 -6.92 -1.95 16.18
CA ASP A 63 -7.30 -3.08 15.33
C ASP A 63 -8.49 -2.75 14.41
N GLU A 64 -9.39 -1.88 14.86
CA GLU A 64 -10.51 -1.39 14.04
C GLU A 64 -10.04 -0.53 12.88
N GLU A 65 -9.10 0.39 13.12
CA GLU A 65 -8.50 1.22 12.06
C GLU A 65 -7.73 0.36 11.06
N ILE A 66 -7.01 -0.66 11.53
CA ILE A 66 -6.28 -1.59 10.66
C ILE A 66 -7.26 -2.40 9.81
N ARG A 67 -8.35 -2.92 10.38
CA ARG A 67 -9.39 -3.64 9.62
C ARG A 67 -10.07 -2.74 8.59
N PHE A 68 -10.42 -1.53 8.98
CA PHE A 68 -11.06 -0.55 8.09
C PHE A 68 -10.15 -0.21 6.91
N THR A 69 -8.89 0.13 7.18
CA THR A 69 -7.92 0.50 6.14
C THR A 69 -7.51 -0.68 5.27
N THR A 70 -7.56 -1.91 5.80
CA THR A 70 -7.39 -3.14 5.01
C THR A 70 -8.53 -3.32 4.02
N SER A 71 -9.77 -3.16 4.46
CA SER A 71 -10.96 -3.20 3.58
C SER A 71 -10.87 -2.11 2.50
N LEU A 72 -10.39 -0.92 2.86
CA LEU A 72 -10.13 0.15 1.90
C LEU A 72 -9.07 -0.25 0.86
N ALA A 73 -7.98 -0.90 1.30
CA ALA A 73 -6.93 -1.38 0.40
C ALA A 73 -7.45 -2.43 -0.61
N GLU A 74 -8.39 -3.29 -0.19
CA GLU A 74 -9.04 -4.26 -1.06
C GLU A 74 -9.88 -3.57 -2.15
N VAL A 75 -10.69 -2.57 -1.77
CA VAL A 75 -11.48 -1.77 -2.72
C VAL A 75 -10.57 -1.04 -3.71
N CYS A 76 -9.47 -0.44 -3.22
CA CYS A 76 -8.46 0.17 -4.09
C CYS A 76 -7.86 -0.87 -5.05
N GLY A 77 -7.60 -2.08 -4.57
CA GLY A 77 -7.09 -3.19 -5.37
C GLY A 77 -7.99 -3.50 -6.55
N THR A 78 -9.30 -3.70 -6.29
CA THR A 78 -10.31 -3.92 -7.33
C THR A 78 -10.37 -2.77 -8.33
N ALA A 79 -10.33 -1.52 -7.86
CA ALA A 79 -10.41 -0.35 -8.74
C ALA A 79 -9.19 -0.24 -9.67
N ILE A 80 -7.98 -0.42 -9.14
CA ILE A 80 -6.73 -0.39 -9.91
C ILE A 80 -6.71 -1.50 -10.95
N ASP A 81 -7.13 -2.70 -10.54
CA ASP A 81 -7.20 -3.87 -11.39
C ASP A 81 -8.18 -3.69 -12.56
N ASN A 82 -9.39 -3.20 -12.28
CA ASN A 82 -10.38 -2.86 -13.30
C ASN A 82 -9.87 -1.78 -14.28
N ALA A 83 -9.23 -0.73 -13.77
CA ALA A 83 -8.66 0.33 -14.60
C ALA A 83 -7.52 -0.20 -15.50
N THR A 84 -6.74 -1.16 -15.00
CA THR A 84 -5.64 -1.80 -15.75
C THR A 84 -6.20 -2.66 -16.88
N LEU A 85 -7.17 -3.53 -16.59
CA LEU A 85 -7.86 -4.33 -17.60
C LEU A 85 -8.51 -3.47 -18.68
N TYR A 86 -9.16 -2.38 -18.29
CA TYR A 86 -9.79 -1.47 -19.23
C TYR A 86 -8.77 -0.81 -20.18
N LYS A 87 -7.61 -0.38 -19.65
CA LYS A 87 -6.50 0.16 -20.46
C LYS A 87 -5.97 -0.88 -21.45
N GLU A 88 -5.82 -2.13 -21.03
CA GLU A 88 -5.35 -3.21 -21.90
C GLU A 88 -6.32 -3.49 -23.05
N LEU A 89 -7.63 -3.48 -22.77
CA LEU A 89 -8.67 -3.64 -23.79
C LEU A 89 -8.61 -2.52 -24.84
N ILE A 90 -8.45 -1.27 -24.42
CA ILE A 90 -8.31 -0.13 -25.34
C ILE A 90 -7.03 -0.26 -26.18
N SER A 91 -5.90 -0.59 -25.55
CA SER A 91 -4.62 -0.71 -26.25
C SER A 91 -4.66 -1.78 -27.34
N LYS A 92 -5.30 -2.93 -27.08
CA LYS A 92 -5.44 -4.01 -28.08
C LYS A 92 -6.35 -3.65 -29.24
N ASN A 93 -7.36 -2.79 -29.02
CA ASN A 93 -8.25 -2.33 -30.08
C ASN A 93 -7.61 -1.28 -31.01
N ILE A 94 -6.64 -0.52 -30.51
CA ILE A 94 -5.89 0.44 -31.33
C ILE A 94 -4.92 -0.31 -32.25
N SER A 95 -4.15 -1.28 -31.72
CA SER A 95 -3.20 -2.06 -32.53
C SER A 95 -3.83 -2.97 -33.60
N GLN A 96 -5.12 -3.33 -33.47
CA GLN A 96 -5.84 -4.11 -34.48
C GLN A 96 -6.44 -3.25 -35.61
N LYS A 97 -6.52 -1.91 -35.44
CA LYS A 97 -6.98 -0.99 -36.49
C LYS A 97 -5.87 -0.51 -37.42
N ASP A 98 -4.62 -0.74 -37.04
CA ASP A 98 -3.42 -0.35 -37.81
C ASP A 98 -2.83 -1.53 -38.64
N CYS A 99 -3.54 -2.66 -38.74
CA CYS A 99 -3.31 -3.76 -39.68
C CYS A 99 -4.51 -3.92 -40.61
#